data_AF-A6R8X1-F1
#
_entry.id   AF-A6R8X1-F1
#
_cell.length_a   1.000
_cell.length_b   1.000
_cell.length_c   1.000
_cell.angle_alpha   90.00
_cell.angle_beta   90.00
_cell.angle_gamma   90.00
#
_symmetry.space_group_name_H-M   'P 1'
#
loop_
_entity.id
_entity.type
_entity.pdbx_description
1 polymer ?
#
loop_
_entity_poly.entity_id
_entity_poly.type
_entity_poly.pdbx_seq_one_letter_code
_entity_poly.pdbx_strand_id
1 'polypeptide(L)'
;MYHQLHCLASIRMAYFNQTDNHQHRRDEVDMRLLNHLHVDHCFDYLRQAIRCSADPTIEWGRVERNGKRKEIDGWGVPHRICKDVNVFEKFIAQHQ
;
A
#
# COMPACT_ATOMS: atom_id res chain seq x y z
N MET A 1 6.10 -9.27 0.79
CA MET A 1 6.11 -8.77 -0.62
C MET A 1 4.91 -9.24 -1.43
N TYR A 2 4.76 -10.53 -1.74
CA TYR A 2 3.61 -10.98 -2.55
C TYR A 2 2.27 -10.66 -1.89
N HIS A 3 2.19 -10.79 -0.57
CA HIS A 3 0.98 -10.44 0.16
C HIS A 3 0.78 -8.91 0.22
N GLN A 4 1.82 -8.11 0.47
CA GLN A 4 1.75 -6.65 0.25
C GLN A 4 1.22 -6.24 -1.15
N LEU A 5 1.66 -6.89 -2.22
CA LEU A 5 1.15 -6.64 -3.58
C LEU A 5 -0.32 -7.04 -3.73
N HIS A 6 -0.71 -8.18 -3.16
CA HIS A 6 -2.10 -8.62 -3.13
C HIS A 6 -2.99 -7.60 -2.40
N CYS A 7 -2.57 -7.11 -1.22
CA CYS A 7 -3.27 -6.07 -0.48
C CYS A 7 -3.39 -4.78 -1.29
N LEU A 8 -2.30 -4.32 -1.93
CA LEU A 8 -2.32 -3.11 -2.76
C LEU A 8 -3.32 -3.23 -3.92
N ALA A 9 -3.39 -4.40 -4.57
CA ALA A 9 -4.37 -4.66 -5.63
C ALA A 9 -5.82 -4.64 -5.09
N SER A 10 -6.07 -5.23 -3.92
CA SER A 10 -7.38 -5.21 -3.26
C SER A 10 -7.82 -3.79 -2.89
N ILE A 11 -6.90 -2.96 -2.39
CA ILE A 11 -7.16 -1.54 -2.09
C ILE A 11 -7.48 -0.77 -3.37
N ARG A 12 -6.71 -0.99 -4.45
CA ARG A 12 -6.97 -0.40 -5.76
C ARG A 12 -8.37 -0.72 -6.26
N MET A 13 -8.76 -1.99 -6.21
CA MET A 13 -10.10 -2.42 -6.60
C MET A 13 -11.20 -1.76 -5.77
N ALA A 14 -11.03 -1.70 -4.45
CA ALA A 14 -12.00 -1.07 -3.56
C ALA A 14 -12.15 0.43 -3.85
N TYR A 15 -11.04 1.14 -4.10
CA TYR A 15 -11.04 2.55 -4.46
C TYR A 15 -11.83 2.82 -5.74
N PHE A 16 -11.46 2.15 -6.85
CA PHE A 16 -12.10 2.42 -8.14
C PHE A 16 -13.58 2.00 -8.17
N ASN A 17 -13.94 0.92 -7.48
CA ASN A 17 -15.35 0.52 -7.32
C ASN A 17 -16.20 1.58 -6.61
N GLN A 18 -15.61 2.33 -5.66
CA GLN A 18 -16.32 3.41 -4.97
C GLN A 18 -16.40 4.68 -5.84
N THR A 19 -15.34 5.03 -6.55
CA THR A 19 -15.30 6.27 -7.34
C THR A 19 -16.11 6.18 -8.63
N ASP A 20 -16.25 4.99 -9.22
CA ASP A 20 -17.04 4.78 -10.45
C ASP A 20 -18.57 4.82 -10.21
N ASN A 21 -19.02 4.58 -8.97
CA ASN A 21 -20.45 4.49 -8.63
C ASN A 21 -21.16 5.85 -8.40
N HIS A 22 -20.44 6.98 -8.40
CA HIS A 22 -21.05 8.29 -8.18
C HIS A 22 -21.56 8.91 -9.49
N GLN A 23 -22.87 9.13 -9.60
CA GLN A 23 -23.56 9.48 -10.85
C GLN A 23 -23.27 10.89 -11.41
N HIS A 24 -23.48 11.01 -12.72
CA HIS A 24 -23.03 12.01 -13.69
C HIS A 24 -23.38 13.50 -13.46
N ARG A 25 -22.35 14.35 -13.43
CA ARG A 25 -22.40 15.73 -13.96
C ARG A 25 -21.27 15.91 -14.98
N ARG A 26 -21.56 16.46 -16.17
CA ARG A 26 -20.60 16.55 -17.30
C ARG A 26 -19.30 17.28 -16.94
N ASP A 27 -19.37 18.34 -16.13
CA ASP A 27 -18.20 19.13 -15.75
C ASP A 27 -17.31 18.41 -14.70
N GLU A 28 -17.84 17.40 -14.01
CA GLU A 28 -17.06 16.56 -13.09
C GLU A 28 -16.30 15.44 -13.81
N VAL A 29 -16.65 15.13 -15.06
CA VAL A 29 -16.06 13.98 -15.79
C VAL A 29 -14.57 14.20 -16.06
N ASP A 30 -14.17 15.41 -16.45
CA ASP A 30 -12.77 15.72 -16.80
C ASP A 30 -11.87 15.71 -15.56
N MET A 31 -12.30 16.37 -14.47
CA MET A 31 -11.58 16.34 -13.19
C MET A 31 -11.52 14.93 -12.58
N ARG A 32 -12.56 14.10 -12.73
CA ARG A 32 -12.52 12.70 -12.28
C ARG A 32 -11.56 11.86 -13.10
N LEU A 33 -11.52 12.04 -14.42
CA LEU A 33 -10.57 11.32 -15.29
C LEU A 33 -9.13 11.67 -14.90
N LEU A 34 -8.84 12.97 -14.71
CA LEU A 34 -7.55 13.45 -14.20
C LEU A 34 -7.19 12.83 -12.84
N ASN A 35 -8.14 12.80 -11.90
CA ASN A 35 -7.94 12.18 -10.59
C ASN A 35 -7.72 10.67 -10.68
N HIS A 36 -8.47 9.96 -11.51
CA HIS A 36 -8.32 8.51 -11.71
C HIS A 36 -6.94 8.18 -12.29
N LEU A 37 -6.49 8.93 -13.31
CA LEU A 37 -5.16 8.77 -13.89
C LEU A 37 -4.05 9.04 -12.87
N HIS A 38 -4.20 10.09 -12.05
CA HIS A 38 -3.22 10.39 -10.99
C HIS A 38 -3.14 9.25 -9.97
N VAL A 39 -4.29 8.78 -9.48
CA VAL A 39 -4.35 7.71 -8.50
C VAL A 39 -3.83 6.39 -9.07
N ASP A 40 -4.08 6.09 -10.35
CA ASP A 40 -3.56 4.89 -10.99
C ASP A 40 -2.02 4.91 -11.07
N HIS A 41 -1.42 6.06 -11.39
CA HIS A 41 0.03 6.25 -11.31
C HIS A 41 0.55 6.12 -9.87
N CYS A 42 -0.18 6.61 -8.86
CA CYS A 42 0.20 6.42 -7.46
C CYS A 42 0.24 4.93 -7.07
N PHE A 43 -0.76 4.14 -7.51
CA PHE A 43 -0.76 2.70 -7.27
C PHE A 43 0.41 2.00 -7.96
N ASP A 44 0.75 2.38 -9.19
CA ASP A 44 1.91 1.80 -9.86
C ASP A 44 3.24 2.18 -9.17
N TYR A 45 3.38 3.44 -8.74
CA TYR A 45 4.52 3.88 -7.94
C TYR A 45 4.68 3.05 -6.65
N LEU A 46 3.59 2.84 -5.90
CA LEU A 46 3.61 2.01 -4.69
C LEU A 46 3.95 0.54 -5.00
N ARG A 47 3.42 -0.01 -6.09
CA ARG A 47 3.76 -1.36 -6.57
C ARG A 47 5.26 -1.48 -6.86
N GLN A 48 5.86 -0.47 -7.50
CA GLN A 48 7.30 -0.44 -7.76
C GLN A 48 8.09 -0.36 -6.45
N ALA A 49 7.72 0.54 -5.53
CA ALA A 49 8.38 0.69 -4.23
C ALA A 49 8.39 -0.62 -3.42
N ILE A 50 7.26 -1.34 -3.37
CA ILE A 50 7.14 -2.65 -2.71
C ILE A 50 8.08 -3.68 -3.36
N ARG A 51 8.16 -3.71 -4.69
CA ARG A 51 9.03 -4.65 -5.41
C ARG A 51 10.51 -4.33 -5.20
N CYS A 52 10.89 -3.06 -5.27
CA CYS A 52 12.27 -2.62 -5.14
C CYS A 52 12.80 -2.77 -3.70
N SER A 53 11.93 -2.63 -2.71
CA SER A 53 12.28 -2.75 -1.28
C SER A 53 11.69 -4.00 -0.65
N ALA A 54 11.64 -5.11 -1.42
CA ALA A 54 11.03 -6.35 -0.97
C ALA A 54 11.71 -6.88 0.30
N ASP A 55 11.01 -6.78 1.43
CA ASP A 55 11.48 -7.26 2.72
C ASP A 55 10.60 -8.43 3.20
N PRO A 56 11.13 -9.66 3.23
CA PRO A 56 10.39 -10.84 3.70
C PRO A 56 10.23 -10.90 5.22
N THR A 57 10.82 -9.97 5.98
CA THR A 57 10.73 -9.91 7.45
C THR A 57 9.54 -9.10 7.95
N ILE A 58 8.90 -8.31 7.09
CA ILE A 58 7.72 -7.49 7.43
C ILE A 58 6.48 -8.34 7.71
N GLU A 59 6.33 -9.46 7.00
CA GLU A 59 5.16 -10.33 7.14
C GLU A 59 5.59 -11.79 6.97
N TRP A 60 5.20 -12.66 7.91
CA TRP A 60 5.34 -14.10 7.75
C TRP A 60 4.08 -14.82 8.22
N GLY A 61 3.89 -16.05 7.74
CA GLY A 61 2.71 -16.83 8.11
C GLY A 61 2.67 -17.10 9.61
N ARG A 62 1.48 -16.94 10.22
CA ARG A 62 1.27 -17.17 11.65
C ARG A 62 1.71 -18.58 12.02
N VAL A 63 2.44 -18.70 13.13
CA VAL A 63 2.85 -20.00 13.67
C VAL A 63 1.70 -20.57 14.50
N GLU A 64 1.12 -21.66 14.01
CA GLU A 64 0.07 -22.40 14.70
C GLU A 64 0.64 -23.22 15.88
N ARG A 65 -0.24 -23.67 16.78
CA ARG A 65 0.15 -24.50 17.95
C ARG A 65 0.93 -25.78 17.58
N ASN A 66 0.72 -26.30 16.38
CA ASN A 66 1.41 -27.49 15.86
C ASN A 66 2.74 -27.15 15.15
N GLY A 67 3.22 -25.91 15.25
CA GLY A 67 4.46 -25.43 14.63
C GLY A 67 4.36 -25.17 13.12
N LYS A 68 3.24 -25.48 12.47
CA LYS A 68 3.04 -25.15 11.06
C LYS A 68 2.78 -23.67 10.89
N ARG A 69 3.30 -23.10 9.80
CA ARG A 69 2.94 -21.75 9.37
C ARG A 69 1.72 -21.82 8.46
N LYS A 70 0.67 -21.11 8.81
CA LYS A 70 -0.54 -20.95 7.99
C LYS A 70 -0.98 -19.51 8.07
N GLU A 71 -1.60 -19.05 6.99
CA GLU A 71 -2.28 -17.75 6.91
C GLU A 71 -1.34 -16.55 7.09
N ILE A 72 -1.55 -15.49 6.32
CA ILE A 72 -0.80 -14.24 6.47
C ILE A 72 -1.81 -13.21 6.96
N ASP A 73 -1.94 -13.07 8.28
CA ASP A 73 -2.89 -12.14 8.92
C ASP A 73 -2.27 -10.78 9.24
N GLY A 74 -0.95 -10.65 9.09
CA GLY A 74 -0.22 -9.40 9.25
C GLY A 74 0.06 -8.98 10.68
N TRP A 75 -0.21 -9.84 11.67
CA TRP A 75 -0.06 -9.50 13.10
C TRP A 75 1.04 -10.31 13.80
N GLY A 76 1.57 -9.76 14.89
CA GLY A 76 2.53 -10.46 15.76
C GLY A 76 3.92 -10.67 15.14
N VAL A 77 4.24 -9.95 14.07
CA VAL A 77 5.55 -9.94 13.43
C VAL A 77 6.40 -8.83 14.06
N PRO A 78 7.40 -9.14 14.92
CA PRO A 78 8.26 -8.13 15.50
C PRO A 78 9.18 -7.55 14.43
N HIS A 79 8.99 -6.27 14.13
CA HIS A 79 9.92 -5.51 13.31
C HIS A 79 11.18 -5.22 14.12
N ARG A 80 12.30 -5.86 13.76
CA ARG A 80 13.52 -5.81 14.57
C ARG A 80 14.30 -4.51 14.40
N ILE A 81 14.23 -3.88 13.23
CA ILE A 81 14.93 -2.62 12.93
C ILE A 81 14.06 -1.80 11.96
N CYS A 82 13.33 -0.83 12.48
CA CYS A 82 12.67 0.19 11.66
C CYS A 82 13.68 1.29 11.30
N LYS A 83 13.48 1.96 10.17
CA LYS A 83 14.18 3.22 9.89
C LYS A 83 13.73 4.26 10.92
N ASP A 84 14.67 5.04 11.46
CA ASP A 84 14.35 6.11 12.40
C ASP A 84 13.61 7.23 11.66
N VAL A 85 12.32 7.38 11.98
CA VAL A 85 11.43 8.37 11.36
C VAL A 85 11.89 9.80 11.67
N ASN A 86 12.50 10.01 12.84
CA ASN A 86 12.98 11.35 13.24
C ASN A 86 14.07 11.88 12.31
N VAL A 87 14.88 11.00 11.72
CA VAL A 87 15.90 11.39 10.74
C VAL A 87 15.23 11.92 9.47
N PHE A 88 14.17 11.27 9.01
CA PHE A 88 13.39 11.71 7.85
C PHE A 88 12.68 13.04 8.10
N GLU A 89 12.02 13.17 9.25
CA GLU A 89 11.30 14.39 9.61
C GLU A 89 12.24 15.61 9.68
N LYS A 90 13.42 15.45 10.30
CA LYS A 90 14.44 16.50 10.34
C LYS A 90 14.93 16.89 8.95
N PHE A 91 15.15 15.91 8.07
CA PHE A 91 15.57 16.17 6.69
C PHE A 91 14.51 16.99 5.94
N ILE A 92 13.23 16.61 6.02
CA ILE A 92 12.12 17.32 5.35
C ILE A 92 12.02 18.75 5.88
N ALA A 93 12.05 18.93 7.21
CA ALA A 93 11.93 20.25 7.83
C ALA A 93 13.06 21.23 7.42
N GLN A 94 14.23 20.72 7.02
CA GLN A 94 15.37 21.53 6.55
C GLN A 94 15.30 21.87 5.06
N HIS A 95 14.44 21.20 4.29
CA HIS A 95 14.37 21.31 2.83
C HIS A 95 12.96 21.65 2.31
N GLN A 96 12.07 22.11 3.20
CA GLN A 96 10.80 22.77 2.87
C GLN A 96 10.97 24.28 3.04
#